data_AF-A0A085MFJ4-F1
#
_entry.id   AF-A0A085MFJ4-F1
#
_cell.length_a   1.000
_cell.length_b   1.000
_cell.length_c   1.000
_cell.angle_alpha   90.00
_cell.angle_beta   90.00
_cell.angle_gamma   90.00
#
_symmetry.space_group_name_H-M   'P 1'
#
loop_
_entity.id
_entity.type
_entity.pdbx_description
1 polymer ?
#
loop_
_entity_poly.entity_id
_entity_poly.type
_entity_poly.pdbx_seq_one_letter_code
_entity_poly.pdbx_strand_id
1 'polypeptide(L)'
;MNMRALYRLTTFLLLYWTSHAQSAERRIGNACNSPSVSCNEPLQLPDSFADSNLARQTRQKPAEEACAEIFGIDATKTCADSRKRLQLALQQAKKTVDSTFNLTQNNENSYNNLWATYFSSDKTAKDTSYFALILLETTKLLRKFGMTLTQIKEVYNPQVLEEVSKKGLCQREPIEECAAGGFRTFSGYCNNVVHPMWGAVFQAFSRLVAPSYQDGISAPREAADGLELPTSSLVSQTIFTDSTGTKHSTASLLLAQWAQFVYDDLVKIGTSTGERQQANQATSFLDASMIYGNNGKTAALLRSYKDASPGELNVFNSLYDRLLLPQNKNRRECALTAREPCFLSGTNSVNLTPTQAALHTVWVLQHNRIAKRLKVTEKLFMLQQLTILMPYVGNK
;
A
#
# COMPACT_ATOMS: atom_id res chain seq x y z
N MET A 1 11.99 35.21 -3.89
CA MET A 1 12.16 34.04 -4.79
C MET A 1 11.14 34.16 -5.92
N ASN A 2 11.59 34.25 -7.18
CA ASN A 2 10.75 34.63 -8.32
C ASN A 2 9.93 33.41 -8.81
N MET A 3 8.60 33.40 -8.65
CA MET A 3 7.73 32.27 -9.08
C MET A 3 7.89 31.89 -10.55
N ARG A 4 8.35 32.82 -11.40
CA ARG A 4 8.68 32.54 -12.81
C ARG A 4 9.92 31.64 -12.97
N ALA A 5 10.88 31.72 -12.04
CA ALA A 5 12.04 30.84 -12.03
C ALA A 5 11.67 29.42 -11.56
N LEU A 6 10.78 29.31 -10.56
CA LEU A 6 10.22 28.03 -10.13
C LEU A 6 9.42 27.35 -11.25
N TYR A 7 8.59 28.12 -11.97
CA TYR A 7 7.81 27.62 -13.11
C TYR A 7 8.70 27.16 -14.28
N ARG A 8 9.80 27.86 -14.56
CA ARG A 8 10.76 27.44 -15.60
C ARG A 8 11.54 26.20 -15.18
N LEU A 9 11.98 26.10 -13.93
CA LEU A 9 12.66 24.91 -13.42
C LEU A 9 11.75 23.68 -13.39
N THR A 10 10.48 23.82 -13.00
CA THR A 10 9.53 22.69 -12.95
C THR A 10 9.07 22.24 -14.34
N THR A 11 8.86 23.17 -15.27
CA THR A 11 8.53 22.84 -16.66
C THR A 11 9.72 22.22 -17.40
N PHE A 12 10.95 22.67 -17.11
CA PHE A 12 12.17 22.05 -17.65
C PHE A 12 12.42 20.67 -17.01
N LEU A 13 12.18 20.48 -15.71
CA LEU A 13 12.28 19.16 -15.07
C LEU A 13 11.21 18.19 -15.59
N LEU A 14 9.97 18.64 -15.80
CA LEU A 14 8.89 17.82 -16.38
C LEU A 14 9.14 17.40 -17.84
N LEU A 15 9.89 18.20 -18.62
CA LEU A 15 10.22 17.91 -20.03
C LEU A 15 11.60 17.26 -20.22
N TYR A 16 12.55 17.46 -19.31
CA TYR A 16 13.88 16.85 -19.36
C TYR A 16 13.85 15.42 -18.80
N TRP A 17 12.98 15.13 -17.83
CA TRP A 17 12.80 13.78 -17.26
C TRP A 17 12.03 12.81 -18.17
N THR A 18 11.32 13.29 -19.20
CA THR A 18 10.67 12.42 -20.18
C THR A 18 11.60 11.95 -21.30
N SER A 19 12.86 12.41 -21.35
CA SER A 19 13.76 12.11 -22.46
C SER A 19 15.08 11.42 -22.13
N HIS A 20 15.52 11.31 -20.87
CA HIS A 20 16.77 10.61 -20.52
C HIS A 20 16.68 9.83 -19.20
N ALA A 21 16.30 8.56 -19.32
CA ALA A 21 16.64 7.51 -18.35
C ALA A 21 16.78 6.17 -19.11
N GLN A 22 17.68 6.15 -20.08
CA GLN A 22 18.30 4.91 -20.56
C GLN A 22 19.76 4.94 -20.14
N SER A 23 20.23 3.80 -19.64
CA SER A 23 21.61 3.48 -19.27
C SER A 23 22.05 3.80 -17.83
N ALA A 24 21.53 3.04 -16.87
CA ALA A 24 22.34 2.38 -15.84
C ALA A 24 21.49 1.39 -15.02
N GLU A 25 21.19 0.22 -15.58
CA GLU A 25 20.81 -0.98 -14.79
C GLU A 25 20.97 -2.24 -15.67
N ARG A 26 22.15 -2.38 -16.29
CA ARG A 26 22.63 -3.69 -16.74
C ARG A 26 23.38 -4.32 -15.57
N ARG A 27 22.86 -5.46 -15.12
CA ARG A 27 23.31 -6.32 -14.01
C ARG A 27 22.74 -5.91 -12.66
N ILE A 28 21.61 -6.51 -12.30
CA ILE A 28 21.34 -7.20 -11.03
C ILE A 28 19.95 -7.87 -11.17
N GLY A 29 19.87 -9.18 -10.92
CA GLY A 29 18.63 -9.85 -10.52
C GLY A 29 17.73 -10.46 -11.60
N ASN A 30 18.15 -11.58 -12.19
CA ASN A 30 17.19 -12.55 -12.73
C ASN A 30 16.38 -13.15 -11.57
N ALA A 31 15.16 -12.65 -11.36
CA ALA A 31 14.03 -13.38 -10.75
C ALA A 31 12.82 -12.43 -10.77
N CYS A 32 11.96 -12.55 -11.79
CA CYS A 32 10.55 -12.09 -11.86
C CYS A 32 10.11 -11.95 -13.33
N ASN A 33 10.27 -13.00 -14.14
CA ASN A 33 9.78 -13.05 -15.53
C ASN A 33 8.67 -14.09 -15.65
N SER A 34 7.40 -13.71 -15.45
CA SER A 34 6.23 -14.37 -16.07
C SER A 34 4.94 -13.57 -15.85
N PRO A 35 3.94 -13.63 -16.78
CA PRO A 35 2.70 -12.83 -16.76
C PRO A 35 1.68 -13.27 -15.70
N SER A 36 2.12 -14.05 -14.72
CA SER A 36 1.35 -14.41 -13.54
C SER A 36 1.81 -13.50 -12.41
N VAL A 37 1.00 -12.51 -12.02
CA VAL A 37 1.13 -11.94 -10.68
C VAL A 37 0.58 -13.00 -9.76
N SER A 38 1.40 -14.02 -9.59
CA SER A 38 1.06 -15.21 -8.87
C SER A 38 1.33 -14.90 -7.41
N CYS A 39 0.36 -15.29 -6.59
CA CYS A 39 0.54 -15.64 -5.20
C CYS A 39 1.67 -16.67 -4.92
N ASN A 40 2.52 -16.98 -5.90
CA ASN A 40 3.64 -17.90 -5.87
C ASN A 40 5.00 -17.19 -5.77
N GLU A 41 5.09 -15.91 -5.40
CA GLU A 41 6.39 -15.44 -4.93
C GLU A 41 6.69 -16.20 -3.63
N PRO A 42 7.68 -17.11 -3.62
CA PRO A 42 7.96 -17.89 -2.42
C PRO A 42 8.22 -16.90 -1.30
N LEU A 43 7.69 -17.18 -0.12
CA LEU A 43 8.07 -16.51 1.11
C LEU A 43 9.60 -16.37 1.08
N GLN A 44 10.12 -15.16 0.82
CA GLN A 44 11.56 -14.88 0.84
C GLN A 44 12.00 -14.94 2.30
N LEU A 45 12.10 -16.17 2.80
CA LEU A 45 12.68 -16.50 4.07
C LEU A 45 14.19 -16.37 3.88
N PRO A 46 14.90 -15.62 4.72
CA PRO A 46 16.32 -15.33 4.52
C PRO A 46 17.13 -16.62 4.37
N ASP A 47 18.06 -16.64 3.41
CA ASP A 47 18.93 -17.80 3.12
C ASP A 47 20.07 -17.98 4.14
N SER A 48 20.22 -17.06 5.10
CA SER A 48 21.27 -17.14 6.10
C SER A 48 20.88 -16.39 7.37
N PHE A 49 20.04 -17.00 8.20
CA PHE A 49 20.15 -16.82 9.64
C PHE A 49 20.39 -18.21 10.22
N ALA A 50 21.53 -18.37 10.89
CA ALA A 50 21.78 -19.52 11.72
C ALA A 50 20.59 -19.66 12.69
N ASP A 51 20.09 -20.89 12.85
CA ASP A 51 19.06 -21.34 13.79
C ASP A 51 19.52 -21.14 15.27
N SER A 52 20.12 -20.00 15.61
CA SER A 52 20.77 -19.77 16.90
C SER A 52 19.77 -19.67 18.06
N ASN A 53 18.49 -19.37 17.78
CA ASN A 53 17.44 -19.30 18.79
C ASN A 53 16.55 -20.55 18.86
N LEU A 54 16.68 -21.50 17.92
CA LEU A 54 16.02 -22.81 18.04
C LEU A 54 16.80 -23.77 18.96
N ALA A 55 18.10 -23.50 19.16
CA ALA A 55 18.98 -24.28 20.03
C ALA A 55 18.69 -24.12 21.54
N ARG A 56 17.80 -23.20 21.94
CA ARG A 56 17.39 -23.00 23.35
C ARG A 56 16.09 -23.71 23.74
N GLN A 57 15.47 -24.48 22.85
CA GLN A 57 14.31 -25.31 23.20
C GLN A 57 14.70 -26.78 23.32
N THR A 58 14.47 -27.33 24.51
CA THR A 58 14.27 -28.76 24.84
C THR A 58 13.88 -29.61 23.63
N ARG A 59 14.58 -30.76 23.42
CA ARG A 59 14.31 -31.83 22.43
C ARG A 59 13.01 -31.59 21.64
N GLN A 60 13.11 -30.94 20.48
CA GLN A 60 11.93 -30.69 19.66
C GLN A 60 11.29 -32.01 19.24
N LYS A 61 10.00 -32.17 19.55
CA LYS A 61 9.20 -33.32 19.09
C LYS A 61 9.18 -33.33 17.55
N PRO A 62 9.18 -34.50 16.90
CA PRO A 62 8.99 -34.61 15.46
C PRO A 62 7.73 -33.88 14.99
N ALA A 63 7.76 -33.30 13.78
CA ALA A 63 6.65 -32.52 13.26
C ALA A 63 5.33 -33.27 13.13
N GLU A 64 5.42 -34.60 13.01
CA GLU A 64 4.28 -35.52 12.96
C GLU A 64 3.55 -35.59 14.30
N GLU A 65 4.31 -35.70 15.38
CA GLU A 65 3.79 -35.75 16.75
C GLU A 65 3.24 -34.40 17.18
N ALA A 66 3.92 -33.30 16.85
CA ALA A 66 3.45 -31.96 17.16
C ALA A 66 2.15 -31.60 16.40
N CYS A 67 2.05 -32.02 15.14
CA CYS A 67 0.82 -31.90 14.33
C CYS A 67 -0.32 -32.71 14.95
N ALA A 68 -0.07 -33.97 15.35
CA ALA A 68 -1.04 -34.85 15.98
C ALA A 68 -1.58 -34.26 17.29
N GLU A 69 -0.69 -33.71 18.12
CA GLU A 69 -1.03 -33.06 19.39
C GLU A 69 -1.92 -31.83 19.20
N ILE A 70 -1.58 -30.96 18.24
CA ILE A 70 -2.32 -29.71 18.00
C ILE A 70 -3.72 -29.96 17.42
N PHE A 71 -3.86 -30.96 16.55
CA PHE A 71 -5.13 -31.27 15.91
C PHE A 71 -5.92 -32.39 16.59
N GLY A 72 -5.34 -33.09 17.56
CA GLY A 72 -5.96 -34.24 18.23
C GLY A 72 -6.20 -35.43 17.29
N ILE A 73 -5.28 -35.68 16.35
CA ILE A 73 -5.39 -36.74 15.32
C ILE A 73 -4.22 -37.72 15.37
N ASP A 74 -4.38 -38.89 14.74
CA ASP A 74 -3.33 -39.90 14.67
C ASP A 74 -2.12 -39.43 13.84
N ALA A 75 -0.94 -39.40 14.49
CA ALA A 75 0.32 -38.99 13.90
C ALA A 75 0.69 -39.79 12.65
N THR A 76 0.41 -41.10 12.66
CA THR A 76 0.92 -42.05 11.65
C THR A 76 0.16 -42.03 10.33
N LYS A 77 -1.09 -41.52 10.31
CA LYS A 77 -1.97 -41.55 9.11
C LYS A 77 -2.05 -40.22 8.37
N THR A 78 -2.17 -39.12 9.11
CA THR A 78 -2.47 -37.81 8.52
C THR A 78 -1.30 -36.85 8.67
N CYS A 79 -0.68 -36.82 9.84
CA CYS A 79 0.45 -35.92 10.09
C CYS A 79 1.78 -36.45 9.58
N ALA A 80 1.91 -37.72 9.18
CA ALA A 80 3.15 -38.25 8.59
C ALA A 80 3.48 -37.64 7.20
N ASP A 81 2.45 -37.32 6.41
CA ASP A 81 2.61 -36.74 5.06
C ASP A 81 2.74 -35.21 5.14
N SER A 82 3.83 -34.65 4.62
CA SER A 82 4.09 -33.21 4.61
C SER A 82 3.02 -32.39 3.87
N ARG A 83 2.41 -32.94 2.81
CA ARG A 83 1.33 -32.28 2.07
C ARG A 83 0.04 -32.24 2.88
N LYS A 84 -0.29 -33.33 3.59
CA LYS A 84 -1.47 -33.37 4.47
C LYS A 84 -1.27 -32.45 5.68
N ARG A 85 -0.06 -32.40 6.26
CA ARG A 85 0.28 -31.41 7.30
C ARG A 85 0.06 -29.97 6.81
N LEU A 86 0.52 -29.64 5.60
CA LEU A 86 0.31 -28.33 5.00
C LEU A 86 -1.18 -28.03 4.81
N GLN A 87 -1.96 -28.98 4.29
CA GLN A 87 -3.41 -28.79 4.09
C GLN A 87 -4.15 -28.54 5.40
N LEU A 88 -3.82 -29.27 6.47
CA LEU A 88 -4.39 -29.02 7.80
C LEU A 88 -4.00 -27.65 8.35
N ALA A 89 -2.72 -27.28 8.23
CA ALA A 89 -2.25 -25.97 8.65
C ALA A 89 -2.96 -24.83 7.88
N LEU A 90 -3.13 -24.97 6.56
CA LEU A 90 -3.86 -24.02 5.73
C LEU A 90 -5.33 -23.88 6.13
N GLN A 91 -6.02 -25.01 6.38
CA GLN A 91 -7.41 -24.98 6.80
C GLN A 91 -7.58 -24.28 8.16
N GLN A 92 -6.68 -24.55 9.09
CA GLN A 92 -6.70 -23.91 10.41
C GLN A 92 -6.35 -22.42 10.31
N ALA A 93 -5.31 -22.07 9.57
CA ALA A 93 -4.93 -20.69 9.29
C ALA A 93 -6.07 -19.91 8.64
N LYS A 94 -6.76 -20.52 7.66
CA LYS A 94 -7.93 -19.91 7.03
C LYS A 94 -9.02 -19.60 8.06
N LYS A 95 -9.37 -20.54 8.95
CA LYS A 95 -10.37 -20.29 10.01
C LYS A 95 -9.96 -19.13 10.92
N THR A 96 -8.68 -19.05 11.29
CA THR A 96 -8.14 -17.98 12.13
C THR A 96 -8.15 -16.62 11.41
N VAL A 97 -7.80 -16.59 10.12
CA VAL A 97 -7.84 -15.37 9.32
C VAL A 97 -9.28 -14.94 9.06
N ASP A 98 -10.20 -15.86 8.76
CA ASP A 98 -11.63 -15.57 8.58
C ASP A 98 -12.23 -14.87 9.80
N SER A 99 -11.94 -15.36 11.02
CA SER A 99 -12.47 -14.74 12.24
C SER A 99 -11.92 -13.32 12.43
N THR A 100 -10.63 -13.11 12.17
CA THR A 100 -9.97 -11.80 12.30
C THR A 100 -10.47 -10.83 11.24
N PHE A 101 -10.58 -11.28 9.99
CA PHE A 101 -10.98 -10.46 8.86
C PHE A 101 -12.42 -9.97 9.00
N ASN A 102 -13.34 -10.85 9.41
CA ASN A 102 -14.75 -10.51 9.65
C ASN A 102 -14.93 -9.49 10.79
N LEU A 103 -14.13 -9.59 11.87
CA LEU A 103 -14.14 -8.60 12.96
C LEU A 103 -13.70 -7.22 12.46
N THR A 104 -12.71 -7.16 11.57
CA THR A 104 -12.22 -5.89 11.02
C THR A 104 -13.12 -5.28 9.93
N GLN A 105 -13.93 -6.07 9.22
CA GLN A 105 -14.93 -5.55 8.28
C GLN A 105 -16.13 -4.92 9.00
N ASN A 106 -16.60 -5.54 10.09
CA ASN A 106 -17.79 -5.06 10.79
C ASN A 106 -17.56 -3.78 11.63
N ASN A 107 -16.30 -3.49 11.97
CA ASN A 107 -15.90 -2.33 12.78
C ASN A 107 -15.48 -1.08 11.97
N GLU A 108 -15.61 -1.08 10.64
CA GLU A 108 -15.24 0.09 9.80
C GLU A 108 -16.04 1.37 10.15
N ASN A 109 -17.16 1.24 10.87
CA ASN A 109 -18.02 2.34 11.31
C ASN A 109 -17.66 2.95 12.67
N SER A 110 -16.61 2.46 13.38
CA SER A 110 -16.41 2.76 14.81
C SER A 110 -15.10 3.46 15.17
N TYR A 111 -14.47 4.19 14.24
CA TYR A 111 -13.29 4.99 14.57
C TYR A 111 -13.56 6.48 14.35
N ASN A 112 -14.03 7.15 15.40
CA ASN A 112 -14.32 8.58 15.43
C ASN A 112 -13.05 9.46 15.55
N ASN A 113 -11.86 8.98 15.15
CA ASN A 113 -10.63 9.75 15.26
C ASN A 113 -9.87 9.84 13.93
N LEU A 114 -9.17 10.96 13.75
CA LEU A 114 -8.45 11.30 12.53
C LEU A 114 -7.31 10.31 12.22
N TRP A 115 -6.63 9.81 13.26
CA TRP A 115 -5.54 8.85 13.14
C TRP A 115 -5.99 7.54 12.49
N ALA A 116 -7.09 6.95 12.94
CA ALA A 116 -7.63 5.73 12.35
C ALA A 116 -8.07 5.93 10.89
N THR A 117 -8.56 7.12 10.54
CA THR A 117 -8.95 7.46 9.15
C THR A 117 -7.73 7.63 8.24
N TYR A 118 -6.63 8.17 8.77
CA TYR A 118 -5.38 8.33 8.02
C TYR A 118 -4.74 6.97 7.73
N PHE A 119 -4.65 6.10 8.75
CA PHE A 119 -4.02 4.79 8.66
C PHE A 119 -4.98 3.66 8.30
N SER A 120 -6.22 3.97 7.89
CA SER A 120 -7.18 2.94 7.52
C SER A 120 -6.70 2.20 6.26
N SER A 121 -6.68 0.87 6.31
CA SER A 121 -6.43 0.06 5.12
C SER A 121 -7.59 0.10 4.13
N ASP A 122 -7.29 0.35 2.85
CA ASP A 122 -8.26 0.22 1.76
C ASP A 122 -8.82 -1.20 1.70
N LYS A 123 -10.11 -1.34 1.40
CA LYS A 123 -10.77 -2.65 1.28
C LYS A 123 -10.08 -3.53 0.24
N THR A 124 -9.68 -2.97 -0.91
CA THR A 124 -8.96 -3.69 -1.97
C THR A 124 -7.62 -4.21 -1.46
N ALA A 125 -6.93 -3.41 -0.63
CA ALA A 125 -5.67 -3.82 -0.01
C ALA A 125 -5.89 -4.99 0.96
N LYS A 126 -6.93 -4.92 1.81
CA LYS A 126 -7.31 -6.01 2.73
C LYS A 126 -7.68 -7.29 1.97
N ASP A 127 -8.51 -7.18 0.94
CA ASP A 127 -8.97 -8.31 0.13
C ASP A 127 -7.78 -8.95 -0.61
N THR A 128 -6.82 -8.14 -1.10
CA THR A 128 -5.59 -8.63 -1.75
C THR A 128 -4.62 -9.25 -0.75
N SER A 129 -4.56 -8.77 0.50
CA SER A 129 -3.67 -9.30 1.53
C SER A 129 -4.20 -10.57 2.20
N TYR A 130 -5.49 -10.88 2.05
CA TYR A 130 -6.16 -12.04 2.66
C TYR A 130 -5.39 -13.36 2.45
N PHE A 131 -4.98 -13.67 1.21
CA PHE A 131 -4.22 -14.87 0.94
C PHE A 131 -2.84 -14.88 1.61
N ALA A 132 -2.14 -13.75 1.57
CA ALA A 132 -0.83 -13.60 2.20
C ALA A 132 -0.92 -13.80 3.73
N LEU A 133 -2.00 -13.35 4.36
CA LEU A 133 -2.27 -13.58 5.77
C LEU A 133 -2.49 -15.06 6.09
N ILE A 134 -3.21 -15.80 5.25
CA ILE A 134 -3.36 -17.26 5.41
C ILE A 134 -1.99 -17.94 5.35
N LEU A 135 -1.16 -17.60 4.36
CA LEU A 135 0.18 -18.17 4.25
C LEU A 135 1.07 -17.80 5.44
N LEU A 136 0.94 -16.58 5.96
CA LEU A 136 1.69 -16.14 7.14
C LEU A 136 1.31 -16.97 8.38
N GLU A 137 0.02 -17.10 8.66
CA GLU A 137 -0.47 -17.90 9.79
C GLU A 137 -0.17 -19.40 9.62
N THR A 138 -0.24 -19.90 8.38
CA THR A 138 0.17 -21.28 8.06
C THR A 138 1.65 -21.49 8.38
N THR A 139 2.51 -20.54 7.99
CA THR A 139 3.96 -20.61 8.28
C THR A 139 4.23 -20.60 9.79
N LYS A 140 3.50 -19.79 10.56
CA LYS A 140 3.59 -19.80 12.03
C LYS A 140 3.18 -21.15 12.62
N LEU A 141 2.09 -21.76 12.11
CA LEU A 141 1.66 -23.09 12.55
C LEU A 141 2.70 -24.17 12.21
N LEU A 142 3.27 -24.16 11.01
CA LEU A 142 4.31 -25.10 10.62
C LEU A 142 5.57 -24.96 11.49
N ARG A 143 5.94 -23.74 11.90
CA ARG A 143 7.00 -23.54 12.91
C ARG A 143 6.65 -24.11 14.27
N LYS A 144 5.39 -24.01 14.70
CA LYS A 144 4.91 -24.65 15.93
C LYS A 144 4.96 -26.18 15.83
N PHE A 145 4.90 -26.76 14.63
CA PHE A 145 5.18 -28.18 14.41
C PHE A 145 6.68 -28.52 14.47
N GLY A 146 7.58 -27.57 14.77
CA GLY A 146 9.02 -27.84 14.80
C GLY A 146 9.67 -27.94 13.42
N MET A 147 8.98 -27.54 12.34
CA MET A 147 9.61 -27.50 11.02
C MET A 147 10.60 -26.33 10.91
N THR A 148 11.72 -26.56 10.22
CA THR A 148 12.69 -25.50 9.88
C THR A 148 12.18 -24.63 8.73
N LEU A 149 12.73 -23.42 8.58
CA LEU A 149 12.35 -22.53 7.47
C LEU A 149 12.66 -23.14 6.10
N THR A 150 13.75 -23.92 5.99
CA THR A 150 14.12 -24.67 4.78
C THR A 150 13.10 -25.75 4.45
N GLN A 151 12.69 -26.57 5.42
CA GLN A 151 11.63 -27.58 5.23
C GLN A 151 10.30 -26.93 4.81
N ILE A 152 9.97 -25.77 5.37
CA ILE A 152 8.77 -25.03 5.00
C ILE A 152 8.83 -24.51 3.56
N LYS A 153 9.99 -23.98 3.12
CA LYS A 153 10.20 -23.55 1.72
C LYS A 153 9.95 -24.69 0.74
N GLU A 154 10.46 -25.90 1.05
CA GLU A 154 10.28 -27.07 0.19
C GLU A 154 8.81 -27.50 0.06
N VAL A 155 8.05 -27.40 1.16
CA VAL A 155 6.63 -27.75 1.20
C VAL A 155 5.76 -26.73 0.45
N TYR A 156 6.15 -25.46 0.43
CA TYR A 156 5.49 -24.40 -0.34
C TYR A 156 5.85 -24.37 -1.84
N ASN A 157 6.31 -25.47 -2.42
CA ASN A 157 6.60 -25.56 -3.86
C ASN A 157 5.46 -24.93 -4.71
N PRO A 158 5.78 -24.07 -5.71
CA PRO A 158 4.79 -23.40 -6.55
C PRO A 158 3.67 -24.29 -7.11
N GLN A 159 3.96 -25.55 -7.43
CA GLN A 159 2.95 -26.51 -7.90
C GLN A 159 1.90 -26.81 -6.82
N VAL A 160 2.34 -26.97 -5.56
CA VAL A 160 1.47 -27.24 -4.41
C VAL A 160 0.65 -26.00 -4.05
N LEU A 161 1.26 -24.81 -4.11
CA LEU A 161 0.55 -23.55 -3.93
C LEU A 161 -0.51 -23.33 -5.01
N GLU A 162 -0.24 -23.69 -6.26
CA GLU A 162 -1.20 -23.57 -7.36
C GLU A 162 -2.40 -24.52 -7.18
N GLU A 163 -2.17 -25.76 -6.78
CA GLU A 163 -3.24 -26.73 -6.47
C GLU A 163 -4.14 -26.25 -5.31
N VAL A 164 -3.52 -25.67 -4.28
CA VAL A 164 -4.22 -25.09 -3.14
C VAL A 164 -4.97 -23.81 -3.54
N SER A 165 -4.34 -22.98 -4.37
CA SER A 165 -4.86 -21.69 -4.85
C SER A 165 -6.07 -21.85 -5.77
N LYS A 166 -6.07 -22.88 -6.64
CA LYS A 166 -7.19 -23.24 -7.54
C LYS A 166 -8.51 -23.52 -6.82
N LYS A 167 -8.50 -23.72 -5.49
CA LYS A 167 -9.71 -23.77 -4.66
C LYS A 167 -10.31 -22.39 -4.32
N GLY A 168 -9.93 -21.34 -5.06
CA GLY A 168 -10.52 -20.00 -4.99
C GLY A 168 -9.81 -19.04 -4.04
N LEU A 169 -8.55 -19.30 -3.69
CA LEU A 169 -7.81 -18.52 -2.70
C LEU A 169 -7.08 -17.30 -3.29
N CYS A 170 -6.74 -17.31 -4.59
CA CYS A 170 -6.23 -16.14 -5.30
C CYS A 170 -7.10 -15.84 -6.53
N GLN A 171 -7.84 -14.73 -6.49
CA GLN A 171 -8.82 -14.38 -7.52
C GLN A 171 -8.39 -13.17 -8.36
N ARG A 172 -7.09 -12.99 -8.59
CA ARG A 172 -6.62 -11.88 -9.41
C ARG A 172 -6.40 -12.35 -10.84
N GLU A 173 -7.25 -11.90 -11.75
CA GLU A 173 -7.05 -12.12 -13.18
C GLU A 173 -5.72 -11.47 -13.62
N PRO A 174 -4.85 -12.20 -14.33
CA PRO A 174 -3.62 -11.64 -14.85
C PRO A 174 -3.91 -10.58 -15.91
N ILE A 175 -3.07 -9.53 -15.96
CA ILE A 175 -3.14 -8.55 -17.04
C ILE A 175 -2.46 -9.18 -18.26
N GLU A 176 -3.24 -9.60 -19.24
CA GLU A 176 -2.74 -10.26 -20.46
C GLU A 176 -2.07 -9.28 -21.43
N GLU A 177 -2.61 -8.07 -21.56
CA GLU A 177 -2.06 -7.04 -22.44
C GLU A 177 -2.29 -5.63 -21.90
N CYS A 178 -1.29 -4.77 -22.02
CA CYS A 178 -1.38 -3.36 -21.66
C CYS A 178 -1.95 -2.55 -22.82
N ALA A 179 -3.16 -2.02 -22.65
CA ALA A 179 -3.78 -1.15 -23.65
C ALA A 179 -2.90 0.07 -23.92
N ALA A 180 -2.60 0.32 -25.20
CA ALA A 180 -1.90 1.53 -25.61
C ALA A 180 -2.75 2.77 -25.28
N GLY A 181 -2.17 3.69 -24.51
CA GLY A 181 -2.83 4.93 -24.12
C GLY A 181 -1.83 6.08 -24.00
N GLY A 182 -2.29 7.31 -24.24
CA GLY A 182 -1.47 8.52 -24.11
C GLY A 182 -1.31 9.03 -22.67
N PHE A 183 -1.91 8.36 -21.68
CA PHE A 183 -2.02 8.82 -20.30
C PHE A 183 -1.78 7.70 -19.30
N ARG A 184 -1.39 8.07 -18.07
CA ARG A 184 -1.21 7.13 -16.96
C ARG A 184 -2.57 6.57 -16.51
N THR A 185 -2.56 5.32 -16.09
CA THR A 185 -3.70 4.72 -15.36
C THR A 185 -3.73 5.24 -13.91
N PHE A 186 -4.91 5.33 -13.30
CA PHE A 186 -5.03 5.77 -11.89
C PHE A 186 -4.32 4.83 -10.92
N SER A 187 -4.25 3.54 -11.26
CA SER A 187 -3.64 2.50 -10.43
C SER A 187 -2.13 2.36 -10.63
N GLY A 188 -1.55 3.04 -11.62
CA GLY A 188 -0.15 2.84 -12.02
C GLY A 188 0.10 1.55 -12.81
N TYR A 189 -0.94 0.75 -13.13
CA TYR A 189 -0.80 -0.42 -13.99
C TYR A 189 -0.28 -0.03 -15.38
N CYS A 190 0.51 -0.92 -15.97
CA CYS A 190 1.03 -0.80 -17.32
C CYS A 190 1.98 0.39 -17.55
N ASN A 191 2.52 0.98 -16.47
CA ASN A 191 3.62 1.94 -16.58
C ASN A 191 4.87 1.27 -17.16
N ASN A 192 5.17 0.06 -16.66
CA ASN A 192 6.13 -0.85 -17.29
C ASN A 192 5.36 -1.91 -18.09
N VAL A 193 5.55 -1.94 -19.41
CA VAL A 193 4.82 -2.86 -20.32
C VAL A 193 5.25 -4.31 -20.14
N VAL A 194 6.52 -4.55 -19.77
CA VAL A 194 7.05 -5.91 -19.54
C VAL A 194 6.60 -6.43 -18.17
N HIS A 195 6.52 -5.54 -17.17
CA HIS A 195 6.09 -5.86 -15.81
C HIS A 195 4.94 -4.93 -15.37
N PRO A 196 3.69 -5.19 -15.80
CA PRO A 196 2.56 -4.28 -15.64
C PRO A 196 2.23 -3.84 -14.22
N MET A 197 2.67 -4.60 -13.21
CA MET A 197 2.40 -4.31 -11.79
C MET A 197 3.49 -3.50 -11.11
N TRP A 198 4.67 -3.34 -11.70
CA TRP A 198 5.77 -2.65 -11.02
C TRP A 198 5.40 -1.20 -10.71
N GLY A 199 5.45 -0.84 -9.43
CA GLY A 199 5.08 0.48 -8.93
C GLY A 199 3.59 0.79 -8.91
N ALA A 200 2.73 -0.18 -9.25
CA ALA A 200 1.29 -0.01 -9.17
C ALA A 200 0.78 -0.05 -7.73
N VAL A 201 -0.47 0.35 -7.53
CA VAL A 201 -1.15 0.32 -6.23
C VAL A 201 -1.36 -1.13 -5.74
N PHE A 202 -1.42 -1.26 -4.42
CA PHE A 202 -1.62 -2.51 -3.69
C PHE A 202 -0.54 -3.56 -3.95
N GLN A 203 0.67 -3.12 -4.33
CA GLN A 203 1.85 -3.97 -4.40
C GLN A 203 2.63 -3.94 -3.09
N ALA A 204 3.34 -5.02 -2.78
CA ALA A 204 4.26 -5.06 -1.65
C ALA A 204 5.44 -4.09 -1.88
N PHE A 205 6.00 -3.55 -0.79
CA PHE A 205 7.22 -2.75 -0.88
C PHE A 205 8.40 -3.61 -1.32
N SER A 206 9.22 -3.06 -2.22
CA SER A 206 10.52 -3.65 -2.55
C SER A 206 11.42 -3.66 -1.31
N ARG A 207 12.08 -4.80 -1.07
CA ARG A 207 12.99 -4.98 0.06
C ARG A 207 14.42 -4.81 -0.41
N LEU A 208 15.05 -3.71 -0.01
CA LEU A 208 16.49 -3.48 -0.25
C LEU A 208 17.38 -4.39 0.60
N VAL A 209 16.87 -4.81 1.76
CA VAL A 209 17.53 -5.74 2.68
C VAL A 209 16.55 -6.81 3.13
N ALA A 210 17.07 -7.99 3.46
CA ALA A 210 16.27 -9.08 3.99
C ALA A 210 15.56 -8.64 5.30
N PRO A 211 14.30 -9.06 5.52
CA PRO A 211 13.58 -8.74 6.74
C PRO A 211 14.25 -9.39 7.97
N SER A 212 14.28 -8.66 9.09
CA SER A 212 14.83 -9.14 10.36
C SER A 212 13.70 -9.26 11.41
N TYR A 213 13.21 -10.48 11.62
CA TYR A 213 12.22 -10.82 12.65
C TYR A 213 12.84 -11.80 13.65
N GLN A 214 12.42 -11.77 14.91
CA GLN A 214 12.90 -12.69 15.95
C GLN A 214 12.65 -14.16 15.59
N ASP A 215 11.46 -14.46 15.06
CA ASP A 215 11.04 -15.81 14.65
C ASP A 215 11.35 -16.11 13.16
N GLY A 216 12.00 -15.18 12.45
CA GLY A 216 12.23 -15.24 11.00
C GLY A 216 10.96 -15.05 10.15
N ILE A 217 9.80 -14.80 10.78
CA ILE A 217 8.49 -14.74 10.14
C ILE A 217 7.84 -13.38 10.33
N SER A 218 7.48 -12.99 11.55
CA SER A 218 6.71 -11.76 11.80
C SER A 218 6.84 -11.21 13.22
N ALA A 219 7.45 -11.96 14.16
CA ALA A 219 7.61 -11.49 15.52
C ALA A 219 8.58 -10.28 15.56
N PRO A 220 8.27 -9.24 16.35
CA PRO A 220 9.16 -8.10 16.54
C PRO A 220 10.58 -8.56 16.87
N ARG A 221 11.57 -7.84 16.36
CA ARG A 221 12.98 -8.18 16.53
C ARG A 221 13.40 -8.09 18.01
N GLU A 222 14.35 -8.92 18.41
CA GLU A 222 15.09 -8.82 19.68
C GLU A 222 16.40 -8.05 19.55
N ALA A 223 16.91 -7.56 20.67
CA ALA A 223 18.24 -6.98 20.78
C ALA A 223 19.33 -8.03 20.48
N ALA A 224 20.55 -7.56 20.19
CA ALA A 224 21.67 -8.43 19.81
C ALA A 224 22.12 -9.38 20.94
N ASP A 225 21.80 -9.04 22.18
CA ASP A 225 22.01 -9.83 23.39
C ASP A 225 20.86 -10.82 23.70
N GLY A 226 19.80 -10.82 22.88
CA GLY A 226 18.61 -11.66 23.05
C GLY A 226 17.58 -11.10 24.03
N LEU A 227 17.71 -9.83 24.45
CA LEU A 227 16.71 -9.16 25.27
C LEU A 227 15.64 -8.46 24.41
N GLU A 228 14.51 -8.10 25.04
CA GLU A 228 13.48 -7.29 24.39
C GLU A 228 14.02 -5.90 24.04
N LEU A 229 13.60 -5.37 22.89
CA LEU A 229 13.92 -4.00 22.50
C LEU A 229 13.20 -3.00 23.42
N PRO A 230 13.82 -1.83 23.72
CA PRO A 230 13.16 -0.79 24.50
C PRO A 230 11.89 -0.32 23.80
N THR A 231 10.88 0.06 24.60
CA THR A 231 9.62 0.56 24.05
C THR A 231 9.86 1.84 23.24
N SER A 232 9.08 2.04 22.18
CA SER A 232 9.17 3.24 21.34
C SER A 232 8.99 4.54 22.14
N SER A 233 8.16 4.50 23.19
CA SER A 233 7.95 5.63 24.10
C SER A 233 9.19 5.96 24.93
N LEU A 234 9.88 4.95 25.48
CA LEU A 234 11.11 5.16 26.24
C LEU A 234 12.21 5.76 25.35
N VAL A 235 12.41 5.20 24.16
CA VAL A 235 13.35 5.74 23.17
C VAL A 235 12.98 7.19 22.84
N SER A 236 11.68 7.47 22.65
CA SER A 236 11.25 8.80 22.28
C SER A 236 11.58 9.84 23.34
N GLN A 237 11.29 9.53 24.61
CA GLN A 237 11.51 10.44 25.74
C GLN A 237 12.98 10.58 26.11
N THR A 238 13.80 9.57 25.83
CA THR A 238 15.23 9.57 26.18
C THR A 238 16.09 10.23 25.13
N ILE A 239 15.78 10.02 23.84
CA ILE A 239 16.62 10.47 22.72
C ILE A 239 16.13 11.78 22.10
N PHE A 240 14.82 11.94 21.89
CA PHE A 240 14.29 13.16 21.30
C PHE A 240 14.01 14.18 22.40
N THR A 241 14.95 15.10 22.58
CA THR A 241 14.78 16.25 23.46
C THR A 241 14.00 17.36 22.77
N ASP A 242 13.27 18.15 23.54
CA ASP A 242 12.58 19.33 23.02
C ASP A 242 13.56 20.28 22.31
N SER A 243 13.09 20.89 21.23
CA SER A 243 13.84 21.92 20.53
C SER A 243 14.12 23.08 21.48
N THR A 244 15.36 23.59 21.46
CA THR A 244 15.76 24.80 22.20
C THR A 244 15.12 26.08 21.64
N GLY A 245 14.17 25.97 20.70
CA GLY A 245 13.46 27.08 20.07
C GLY A 245 14.24 27.73 18.92
N THR A 246 15.41 27.22 18.56
CA THR A 246 16.21 27.74 17.45
C THR A 246 15.56 27.42 16.10
N LYS A 247 15.15 28.46 15.37
CA LYS A 247 14.67 28.35 14.00
C LYS A 247 15.85 28.04 13.06
N HIS A 248 15.59 27.24 12.03
CA HIS A 248 16.58 27.01 10.98
C HIS A 248 16.80 28.31 10.18
N SER A 249 18.06 28.70 9.94
CA SER A 249 18.40 29.98 9.30
C SER A 249 18.13 30.01 7.79
N THR A 250 18.13 28.84 7.13
CA THR A 250 18.03 28.73 5.66
C THR A 250 16.82 27.94 5.16
N ALA A 251 16.08 27.27 6.04
CA ALA A 251 14.99 26.38 5.65
C ALA A 251 13.65 26.95 6.10
N SER A 252 12.72 27.08 5.16
CA SER A 252 11.34 27.44 5.49
C SER A 252 10.52 26.20 5.86
N LEU A 253 9.42 26.40 6.58
CA LEU A 253 8.46 25.33 6.91
C LEU A 253 7.92 24.62 5.66
N LEU A 254 7.91 25.29 4.50
CA LEU A 254 7.48 24.70 3.24
C LEU A 254 8.31 23.46 2.87
N LEU A 255 9.58 23.36 3.28
CA LEU A 255 10.40 22.19 3.01
C LEU A 255 9.80 20.91 3.62
N ALA A 256 9.45 20.95 4.90
CA ALA A 256 8.84 19.81 5.60
C ALA A 256 7.46 19.47 5.03
N GLN A 257 6.67 20.49 4.70
CA GLN A 257 5.32 20.30 4.16
C GLN A 257 5.35 19.75 2.73
N TRP A 258 6.31 20.20 1.92
CA TRP A 258 6.54 19.66 0.58
C TRP A 258 7.05 18.21 0.64
N ALA A 259 7.93 17.89 1.59
CA ALA A 259 8.41 16.53 1.79
C ALA A 259 7.25 15.57 2.13
N GLN A 260 6.36 15.95 3.05
CA GLN A 260 5.16 15.18 3.35
C GLN A 260 4.23 15.06 2.14
N PHE A 261 4.04 16.15 1.39
CA PHE A 261 3.19 16.17 0.19
C PHE A 261 3.70 15.19 -0.89
N VAL A 262 5.03 15.14 -1.11
CA VAL A 262 5.67 14.17 -2.01
C VAL A 262 5.60 12.75 -1.46
N TYR A 263 5.78 12.57 -0.15
CA TYR A 263 5.64 11.27 0.50
C TYR A 263 4.25 10.67 0.29
N ASP A 264 3.20 11.48 0.44
CA ASP A 264 1.81 11.05 0.26
C ASP A 264 1.47 10.64 -1.19
N ASP A 265 2.29 11.04 -2.18
CA ASP A 265 2.18 10.59 -3.58
C ASP A 265 2.75 9.18 -3.78
N LEU A 266 3.82 8.87 -3.05
CA LEU A 266 4.61 7.65 -3.24
C LEU A 266 4.18 6.50 -2.34
N VAL A 267 3.71 6.82 -1.13
CA VAL A 267 3.58 5.85 -0.06
C VAL A 267 2.29 6.08 0.72
N LYS A 268 1.47 5.03 0.79
CA LYS A 268 0.40 4.93 1.78
C LYS A 268 0.39 3.56 2.40
N ILE A 269 0.65 3.50 3.71
CA ILE A 269 0.69 2.27 4.49
C ILE A 269 -0.58 2.22 5.34
N GLY A 270 -1.38 1.17 5.16
CA GLY A 270 -2.53 0.91 6.02
C GLY A 270 -2.15 0.08 7.23
N THR A 271 -2.89 0.28 8.32
CA THR A 271 -2.79 -0.54 9.51
C THR A 271 -3.77 -1.69 9.42
N SER A 272 -3.25 -2.89 9.25
CA SER A 272 -3.93 -4.15 9.56
C SER A 272 -3.06 -4.91 10.57
N THR A 273 -3.68 -5.39 11.64
CA THR A 273 -2.98 -6.15 12.67
C THR A 273 -2.44 -7.44 12.07
N GLY A 274 -1.12 -7.66 12.14
CA GLY A 274 -0.51 -8.95 11.82
C GLY A 274 0.10 -9.12 10.43
N GLU A 275 0.14 -8.09 9.58
CA GLU A 275 0.79 -8.21 8.25
C GLU A 275 2.32 -8.10 8.33
N ARG A 276 3.02 -9.12 7.82
CA ARG A 276 4.49 -9.15 7.63
C ARG A 276 4.95 -8.20 6.51
N GLN A 277 4.14 -8.07 5.47
CA GLN A 277 4.41 -7.23 4.30
C GLN A 277 3.19 -6.37 4.05
N GLN A 278 3.30 -5.07 4.31
CA GLN A 278 2.24 -4.12 4.02
C GLN A 278 2.22 -3.81 2.53
N ALA A 279 1.02 -3.73 1.97
CA ALA A 279 0.84 -3.24 0.62
C ALA A 279 0.94 -1.70 0.59
N ASN A 280 1.64 -1.16 -0.41
CA ASN A 280 1.58 0.25 -0.72
C ASN A 280 0.22 0.56 -1.36
N GLN A 281 -0.58 1.40 -0.72
CA GLN A 281 -1.88 1.84 -1.24
C GLN A 281 -1.77 3.07 -2.13
N ALA A 282 -0.59 3.67 -2.29
CA ALA A 282 -0.31 4.70 -3.29
C ALA A 282 0.37 4.08 -4.52
N THR A 283 0.41 4.81 -5.64
CA THR A 283 1.31 4.47 -6.73
C THR A 283 2.74 4.76 -6.28
N SER A 284 3.74 4.04 -6.80
CA SER A 284 5.16 4.32 -6.47
C SER A 284 5.77 5.39 -7.38
N PHE A 285 4.94 6.08 -8.17
CA PHE A 285 5.34 7.08 -9.14
C PHE A 285 5.03 8.48 -8.62
N LEU A 286 5.82 9.48 -9.04
CA LEU A 286 5.45 10.88 -8.86
C LEU A 286 4.43 11.26 -9.93
N ASP A 287 3.16 10.97 -9.68
CA ASP A 287 2.05 11.16 -10.63
C ASP A 287 0.89 11.97 -10.06
N ALA A 288 1.08 12.54 -8.86
CA ALA A 288 0.08 13.30 -8.12
C ALA A 288 -1.19 12.48 -7.78
N SER A 289 -1.03 11.19 -7.51
CA SER A 289 -2.08 10.28 -7.02
C SER A 289 -2.74 10.80 -5.74
N MET A 290 -2.00 11.53 -4.90
CA MET A 290 -2.56 12.17 -3.70
C MET A 290 -3.58 13.29 -4.01
N ILE A 291 -3.56 13.84 -5.22
CA ILE A 291 -4.57 14.78 -5.74
C ILE A 291 -5.65 14.06 -6.55
N TYR A 292 -5.25 13.17 -7.47
CA TYR A 292 -6.14 12.59 -8.48
C TYR A 292 -6.82 11.28 -8.05
N GLY A 293 -6.35 10.65 -6.98
CA GLY A 293 -6.77 9.34 -6.54
C GLY A 293 -6.03 8.21 -7.25
N ASN A 294 -6.04 7.05 -6.60
CA ASN A 294 -5.32 5.84 -6.98
C ASN A 294 -6.22 4.77 -7.66
N ASN A 295 -7.50 5.09 -7.84
CA ASN A 295 -8.50 4.21 -8.44
C ASN A 295 -9.60 5.02 -9.15
N GLY A 296 -10.28 4.37 -10.10
CA GLY A 296 -11.30 5.02 -10.93
C GLY A 296 -12.50 5.58 -10.16
N LYS A 297 -12.90 4.96 -9.04
CA LYS A 297 -14.04 5.43 -8.23
C LYS A 297 -13.71 6.75 -7.53
N THR A 298 -12.54 6.83 -6.89
CA THR A 298 -12.04 8.06 -6.25
C THR A 298 -11.82 9.15 -7.29
N ALA A 299 -11.17 8.82 -8.41
CA ALA A 299 -10.91 9.78 -9.49
C ALA A 299 -12.20 10.37 -10.07
N ALA A 300 -13.25 9.55 -10.26
CA ALA A 300 -14.55 10.02 -10.72
C ALA A 300 -15.20 10.96 -9.70
N LEU A 301 -15.17 10.63 -8.41
CA LEU A 301 -15.75 11.45 -7.34
C LEU A 301 -15.10 12.84 -7.24
N LEU A 302 -13.80 12.93 -7.51
CA LEU A 302 -13.04 14.17 -7.44
C LEU A 302 -13.25 15.08 -8.67
N ARG A 303 -13.81 14.57 -9.76
CA ARG A 303 -13.97 15.29 -11.03
C ARG A 303 -15.32 15.97 -11.15
N SER A 304 -15.32 17.12 -11.83
CA SER A 304 -16.53 17.84 -12.20
C SER A 304 -17.03 17.38 -13.57
N TYR A 305 -18.29 16.94 -13.61
CA TYR A 305 -18.99 16.54 -14.83
C TYR A 305 -19.98 17.60 -15.31
N LYS A 306 -19.84 18.83 -14.84
CA LYS A 306 -20.70 19.94 -15.28
C LYS A 306 -20.30 20.35 -16.70
N ASP A 307 -21.27 20.48 -17.60
CA ASP A 307 -21.04 20.91 -19.00
C ASP A 307 -20.31 22.25 -19.11
N ALA A 308 -20.49 23.13 -18.12
CA ALA A 308 -19.80 24.41 -18.03
C ALA A 308 -18.29 24.29 -17.69
N SER A 309 -17.88 23.22 -17.00
CA SER A 309 -16.53 22.98 -16.46
C SER A 309 -15.99 21.58 -16.77
N PRO A 310 -15.96 21.16 -18.05
CA PRO A 310 -15.48 19.84 -18.44
C PRO A 310 -13.98 19.71 -18.12
N GLY A 311 -13.60 18.59 -17.51
CA GLY A 311 -12.21 18.29 -17.18
C GLY A 311 -11.65 19.00 -15.94
N GLU A 312 -12.45 19.80 -15.22
CA GLU A 312 -12.06 20.38 -13.93
C GLU A 312 -12.21 19.37 -12.78
N LEU A 313 -11.46 19.58 -11.71
CA LEU A 313 -11.69 18.96 -10.40
C LEU A 313 -12.74 19.74 -9.62
N ASN A 314 -13.52 19.01 -8.80
CA ASN A 314 -14.50 19.60 -7.91
C ASN A 314 -13.82 20.52 -6.89
N VAL A 315 -14.46 21.64 -6.62
CA VAL A 315 -14.12 22.61 -5.56
C VAL A 315 -15.41 23.12 -4.95
N PHE A 316 -15.37 23.64 -3.73
CA PHE A 316 -16.49 24.38 -3.15
C PHE A 316 -16.08 25.82 -2.82
N ASN A 317 -17.08 26.69 -2.75
CA ASN A 317 -16.86 28.04 -2.27
C ASN A 317 -17.08 28.08 -0.76
N SER A 318 -16.06 28.50 -0.02
CA SER A 318 -16.15 28.73 1.42
C SER A 318 -17.03 29.95 1.74
N LEU A 319 -17.37 30.12 3.01
CA LEU A 319 -18.13 31.28 3.51
C LEU A 319 -17.41 32.63 3.28
N TYR A 320 -16.11 32.61 2.97
CA TYR A 320 -15.28 33.79 2.75
C TYR A 320 -14.91 33.99 1.26
N ASP A 321 -15.73 33.45 0.35
CA ASP A 321 -15.50 33.51 -1.11
C ASP A 321 -14.14 32.97 -1.59
N ARG A 322 -13.59 32.02 -0.83
CA ARG A 322 -12.39 31.26 -1.24
C ARG A 322 -12.77 29.90 -1.77
N LEU A 323 -12.21 29.56 -2.92
CA LEU A 323 -12.29 28.22 -3.48
C LEU A 323 -11.40 27.26 -2.69
N LEU A 324 -11.99 26.17 -2.20
CA LEU A 324 -11.34 25.14 -1.41
C LEU A 324 -11.67 23.74 -1.96
N LEU A 325 -10.96 22.73 -1.47
CA LEU A 325 -11.15 21.32 -1.81
C LEU A 325 -12.57 20.84 -1.49
N PRO A 326 -13.17 19.94 -2.28
CA PRO A 326 -14.52 19.44 -2.02
C PRO A 326 -14.58 18.78 -0.63
N GLN A 327 -15.77 18.73 -0.02
CA GLN A 327 -15.93 18.22 1.33
C GLN A 327 -16.66 16.87 1.36
N ASN A 328 -16.22 15.97 2.25
CA ASN A 328 -16.91 14.72 2.54
C ASN A 328 -17.90 14.90 3.70
N LYS A 329 -19.17 15.15 3.37
CA LYS A 329 -20.25 15.42 4.35
C LYS A 329 -20.50 14.29 5.35
N ASN A 330 -20.05 13.07 5.04
CA ASN A 330 -20.24 11.89 5.88
C ASN A 330 -19.11 11.72 6.91
N ARG A 331 -18.03 12.49 6.81
CA ARG A 331 -16.85 12.42 7.69
C ARG A 331 -16.74 13.69 8.54
N ARG A 332 -16.74 13.51 9.86
CA ARG A 332 -16.74 14.61 10.85
C ARG A 332 -15.53 14.58 11.77
N GLU A 333 -14.64 13.60 11.62
CA GLU A 333 -13.47 13.35 12.45
C GLU A 333 -12.43 14.48 12.36
N CYS A 334 -12.52 15.32 11.33
CA CYS A 334 -11.62 16.46 11.12
C CYS A 334 -11.98 17.70 11.96
N ALA A 335 -13.13 17.71 12.64
CA ALA A 335 -13.57 18.86 13.40
C ALA A 335 -13.77 18.52 14.88
N LEU A 336 -13.06 19.25 15.75
CA LEU A 336 -13.11 19.06 17.20
C LEU A 336 -14.36 19.69 17.84
N THR A 337 -14.89 20.75 17.24
CA THR A 337 -15.99 21.56 17.81
C THR A 337 -16.95 22.12 16.74
N ALA A 338 -16.47 22.37 15.53
CA ALA A 338 -17.29 22.79 14.39
C ALA A 338 -17.89 21.57 13.67
N ARG A 339 -19.06 21.71 13.02
CA ARG A 339 -19.63 20.65 12.16
C ARG A 339 -19.02 20.67 10.76
N GLU A 340 -17.77 21.09 10.63
CA GLU A 340 -17.12 21.20 9.32
C GLU A 340 -16.66 19.82 8.84
N PRO A 341 -17.15 19.35 7.67
CA PRO A 341 -16.75 18.07 7.13
C PRO A 341 -15.30 18.08 6.66
N CYS A 342 -14.67 16.90 6.68
CA CYS A 342 -13.32 16.70 6.15
C CYS A 342 -13.22 17.10 4.68
N PHE A 343 -12.04 17.56 4.24
CA PHE A 343 -11.75 17.71 2.82
C PHE A 343 -11.60 16.35 2.14
N LEU A 344 -11.98 16.32 0.86
CA LEU A 344 -11.90 15.19 -0.03
C LEU A 344 -10.79 15.45 -1.05
N SER A 345 -9.87 14.52 -1.18
CA SER A 345 -8.77 14.52 -2.16
C SER A 345 -8.42 13.08 -2.54
N GLY A 346 -7.34 12.87 -3.29
CA GLY A 346 -6.85 11.54 -3.65
C GLY A 346 -6.38 10.73 -2.44
N THR A 347 -6.02 11.40 -1.35
CA THR A 347 -5.64 10.81 -0.06
C THR A 347 -6.40 11.43 1.11
N ASN A 348 -6.50 10.68 2.22
CA ASN A 348 -7.01 11.19 3.50
C ASN A 348 -5.98 12.08 4.22
N SER A 349 -4.69 11.98 3.85
CA SER A 349 -3.58 12.77 4.40
C SER A 349 -3.78 14.28 4.31
N VAL A 350 -4.61 14.71 3.35
CA VAL A 350 -4.98 16.12 3.15
C VAL A 350 -5.54 16.77 4.42
N ASN A 351 -6.13 15.98 5.33
CA ASN A 351 -6.73 16.46 6.58
C ASN A 351 -5.80 16.40 7.80
N LEU A 352 -4.54 15.95 7.66
CA LEU A 352 -3.62 15.86 8.81
C LEU A 352 -3.27 17.23 9.40
N THR A 353 -2.98 18.20 8.53
CA THR A 353 -2.67 19.57 8.94
C THR A 353 -3.30 20.57 7.97
N PRO A 354 -3.64 21.79 8.44
CA PRO A 354 -4.16 22.83 7.55
C PRO A 354 -3.21 23.18 6.40
N THR A 355 -1.90 23.03 6.60
CA THR A 355 -0.90 23.32 5.56
C THR A 355 -0.92 22.30 4.43
N GLN A 356 -1.17 21.02 4.71
CA GLN A 356 -1.40 20.01 3.67
C GLN A 356 -2.67 20.33 2.89
N ALA A 357 -3.78 20.63 3.57
CA ALA A 357 -5.01 21.05 2.89
C ALA A 357 -4.80 22.28 1.99
N ALA A 358 -4.01 23.25 2.44
CA ALA A 358 -3.66 24.42 1.63
C ALA A 358 -2.82 24.04 0.40
N LEU A 359 -1.80 23.18 0.53
CA LEU A 359 -1.00 22.72 -0.61
C LEU A 359 -1.84 21.97 -1.65
N HIS A 360 -2.68 21.02 -1.21
CA HIS A 360 -3.61 20.33 -2.08
C HIS A 360 -4.56 21.30 -2.79
N THR A 361 -5.10 22.31 -2.07
CA THR A 361 -5.96 23.34 -2.65
C THR A 361 -5.25 24.09 -3.77
N VAL A 362 -4.00 24.53 -3.55
CA VAL A 362 -3.22 25.24 -4.57
C VAL A 362 -3.08 24.41 -5.84
N TRP A 363 -2.77 23.11 -5.73
CA TRP A 363 -2.62 22.24 -6.89
C TRP A 363 -3.93 21.92 -7.61
N VAL A 364 -5.04 21.76 -6.88
CA VAL A 364 -6.37 21.59 -7.48
C VAL A 364 -6.79 22.85 -8.25
N LEU A 365 -6.56 24.04 -7.69
CA LEU A 365 -6.84 25.30 -8.38
C LEU A 365 -5.93 25.49 -9.61
N GLN A 366 -4.67 25.06 -9.52
CA GLN A 366 -3.74 25.07 -10.64
C GLN A 366 -4.19 24.11 -11.76
N HIS A 367 -4.69 22.92 -11.42
CA HIS A 367 -5.29 21.99 -12.38
C HIS A 367 -6.46 22.67 -13.11
N ASN A 368 -7.42 23.25 -12.37
CA ASN A 368 -8.59 23.90 -12.97
C ASN A 368 -8.19 25.10 -13.84
N ARG A 369 -7.14 25.84 -13.46
CA ARG A 369 -6.58 26.92 -14.29
C ARG A 369 -6.01 26.39 -15.61
N ILE A 370 -5.34 25.23 -15.61
CA ILE A 370 -4.83 24.59 -16.83
C ILE A 370 -5.99 24.08 -17.68
N ALA A 371 -6.94 23.35 -17.11
CA ALA A 371 -8.12 22.84 -17.81
C ALA A 371 -8.90 23.95 -18.53
N LYS A 372 -9.13 25.09 -17.85
CA LYS A 372 -9.78 26.27 -18.44
C LYS A 372 -9.01 26.84 -19.63
N ARG A 373 -7.69 26.85 -19.58
CA ARG A 373 -6.85 27.34 -20.69
C ARG A 373 -6.87 26.39 -21.88
N LEU A 374 -6.75 25.09 -21.62
CA LEU A 374 -6.81 24.07 -22.66
C LEU A 374 -8.17 24.07 -23.38
N LYS A 375 -9.27 24.25 -22.65
CA LYS A 375 -10.62 24.41 -23.22
C LYS A 375 -10.71 25.55 -24.25
N VAL A 376 -10.00 26.66 -24.01
CA VAL A 376 -10.00 27.83 -24.90
C VAL A 376 -9.16 27.58 -26.15
N THR A 377 -8.01 26.91 -26.00
CA THR A 377 -7.05 26.69 -27.09
C THR A 377 -7.45 25.54 -28.02
N GLU A 378 -8.00 24.46 -27.48
CA GLU A 378 -8.22 23.20 -28.20
C GLU A 378 -9.70 22.77 -28.13
N LYS A 379 -10.55 23.35 -28.99
CA LYS A 379 -11.99 23.02 -29.02
C LYS A 379 -12.29 21.56 -29.39
N LEU A 380 -11.38 20.87 -30.11
CA LEU A 380 -11.56 19.49 -30.59
C LEU A 380 -10.94 18.41 -29.69
N PHE A 381 -9.92 18.76 -28.90
CA PHE A 381 -9.17 17.81 -28.04
C PHE A 381 -9.97 17.35 -26.81
N MET A 382 -11.05 18.07 -26.48
CA MET A 382 -11.92 17.78 -25.34
C MET A 382 -12.78 16.52 -25.50
N LEU A 383 -13.07 16.08 -26.73
CA LEU A 383 -13.85 14.87 -26.99
C LEU A 383 -13.08 13.58 -26.65
N GLN A 384 -11.75 13.57 -26.82
CA GLN A 384 -10.90 12.44 -26.41
C GLN A 384 -10.64 12.42 -24.90
N GLN A 385 -10.54 13.59 -24.25
CA GLN A 385 -10.47 13.62 -22.79
C GLN A 385 -11.77 13.16 -22.13
N LEU A 386 -12.94 13.43 -22.72
CA LEU A 386 -14.22 12.88 -22.23
C LEU A 386 -14.25 11.33 -22.26
N THR A 387 -13.55 10.70 -23.20
CA THR A 387 -13.41 9.22 -23.27
C THR A 387 -12.42 8.66 -22.25
N ILE A 388 -11.44 9.45 -21.81
CA ILE A 388 -10.45 9.07 -20.78
C ILE A 388 -10.97 9.38 -19.35
N LEU A 389 -11.98 10.26 -19.23
CA LEU A 389 -12.56 10.75 -17.97
C LEU A 389 -13.87 10.08 -17.56
N MET A 390 -14.45 9.25 -18.43
CA MET A 390 -15.52 8.32 -18.09
C MET A 390 -15.02 6.90 -18.33
N PRO A 391 -14.64 6.13 -17.29
CA PRO A 391 -14.64 4.69 -17.48
C PRO A 391 -16.10 4.31 -17.77
N TYR A 392 -16.29 3.58 -18.86
CA TYR A 392 -17.49 2.82 -19.21
C TYR A 392 -18.39 2.59 -17.99
N VAL A 393 -19.45 3.39 -17.83
CA VAL A 393 -20.54 3.02 -16.94
C VAL A 393 -21.23 1.88 -17.66
N GLY A 394 -20.92 0.65 -17.24
CA GLY A 394 -21.57 -0.54 -17.76
C GLY A 394 -23.08 -0.33 -17.75
N ASN A 395 -23.70 -0.56 -18.91
CA ASN A 395 -25.15 -0.62 -19.03
C ASN A 395 -25.70 -1.57 -17.96
N LYS A 396 -26.79 -1.12 -17.33
CA LYS A 396 -27.68 -1.94 -16.51
C LYS A 396 -28.18 -3.16 -17.26
#